data_AF-A0A2D6MBW2-F1
#
_entry.id   AF-A0A2D6MBW2-F1
#
_cell.length_a   1.000
_cell.length_b   1.000
_cell.length_c   1.000
_cell.angle_alpha   90.00
_cell.angle_beta   90.00
_cell.angle_gamma   90.00
#
_symmetry.space_group_name_H-M   'P 1'
#
loop_
_entity.id
_entity.type
_entity.pdbx_description
1 polymer ?
#
loop_
_entity_poly.entity_id
_entity_poly.type
_entity_poly.pdbx_seq_one_letter_code
_entity_poly.pdbx_strand_id
1 'polypeptide(L)'
;EKINALTSSATITVDCSLAPVHTVTLGVNTEFNITNLGTGQSVTIIITQDAGGTNTASWGTSGSTAVKFAGGTPTLSTAGDAIDIVTIFNTGTNYLGNIAKAYA
;
A
#
# COMPACT_ATOMS: atom_id res chain seq x y z
N GLU A 1 -12.53 8.09 9.07
CA GLU A 1 -11.72 8.64 7.96
C GLU A 1 -12.45 8.47 6.63
N LYS A 2 -12.13 9.25 5.60
CA LYS A 2 -12.64 9.02 4.24
C LYS A 2 -11.92 7.81 3.64
N ILE A 3 -12.65 6.98 2.90
CA ILE A 3 -12.11 5.78 2.24
C ILE A 3 -12.24 5.95 0.72
N ASN A 4 -11.17 5.64 -0.01
CA ASN A 4 -11.14 5.64 -1.48
C ASN A 4 -10.83 4.24 -2.03
N ALA A 5 -11.73 3.68 -2.82
CA ALA A 5 -11.48 2.43 -3.53
C ALA A 5 -10.53 2.65 -4.72
N LEU A 6 -9.51 1.82 -4.83
CA LEU A 6 -8.56 1.78 -5.94
C LEU A 6 -8.89 0.61 -6.87
N THR A 7 -8.43 0.72 -8.11
CA THR A 7 -8.55 -0.35 -9.12
C THR A 7 -7.23 -1.11 -9.21
N SER A 8 -7.30 -2.44 -9.25
CA SER A 8 -6.13 -3.30 -9.46
C SER A 8 -5.45 -2.98 -10.80
N SER A 9 -4.13 -2.90 -10.81
CA SER A 9 -3.30 -2.57 -11.98
C SER A 9 -1.86 -3.00 -11.71
N ALA A 10 -1.02 -3.12 -12.76
CA ALA A 10 0.41 -3.35 -12.58
C ALA A 10 1.11 -2.20 -11.83
N THR A 11 0.56 -0.99 -11.93
CA THR A 11 0.95 0.17 -11.12
C THR A 11 -0.32 0.85 -10.62
N ILE A 12 -0.42 1.06 -9.31
CA ILE A 12 -1.54 1.70 -8.65
C ILE A 12 -1.04 3.00 -8.02
N THR A 13 -1.62 4.11 -8.48
CA THR A 13 -1.35 5.42 -7.86
C THR A 13 -2.23 5.58 -6.63
N VAL A 14 -1.59 5.73 -5.47
CA VAL A 14 -2.24 6.06 -4.20
C VAL A 14 -2.13 7.57 -4.01
N ASP A 15 -3.16 8.30 -4.40
CA ASP A 15 -3.25 9.75 -4.23
C ASP A 15 -3.81 10.10 -2.86
N CYS A 16 -2.92 10.44 -1.93
CA CYS A 16 -3.27 10.74 -0.54
C CYS A 16 -4.06 12.04 -0.37
N SER A 17 -4.21 12.86 -1.42
CA SER A 17 -5.13 14.01 -1.39
C SER A 17 -6.60 13.59 -1.52
N LEU A 18 -6.88 12.40 -2.07
CA LEU A 18 -8.24 11.91 -2.26
C LEU A 18 -8.83 11.36 -0.96
N ALA A 19 -8.03 10.65 -0.17
CA ALA A 19 -8.41 10.06 1.11
C ALA A 19 -7.16 9.68 1.93
N PRO A 20 -7.26 9.64 3.28
CA PRO A 20 -6.22 9.05 4.12
C PRO A 20 -6.25 7.51 4.14
N VAL A 21 -7.36 6.88 3.70
CA VAL A 21 -7.51 5.42 3.63
C VAL A 21 -7.86 4.99 2.21
N HIS A 22 -7.16 3.99 1.70
CA HIS A 22 -7.41 3.38 0.41
C HIS A 22 -7.66 1.87 0.54
N THR A 23 -8.49 1.32 -0.33
CA THR A 23 -8.77 -0.13 -0.38
C THR A 23 -8.56 -0.67 -1.78
N VAL A 24 -8.03 -1.89 -1.91
CA VAL A 24 -7.92 -2.57 -3.21
C VAL A 24 -8.03 -4.08 -3.06
N THR A 25 -8.71 -4.73 -4.00
CA THR A 25 -8.59 -6.17 -4.24
C THR A 25 -7.59 -6.39 -5.37
N LEU A 26 -6.47 -7.07 -5.10
CA LEU A 26 -5.42 -7.30 -6.09
C LEU A 26 -5.72 -8.53 -6.93
N GLY A 27 -5.80 -8.36 -8.25
CA GLY A 27 -5.84 -9.44 -9.23
C GLY A 27 -4.57 -9.55 -10.07
N VAL A 28 -3.56 -8.70 -9.81
CA VAL A 28 -2.25 -8.74 -10.46
C VAL A 28 -1.16 -8.30 -9.49
N ASN A 29 0.09 -8.69 -9.77
CA ASN A 29 1.26 -8.08 -9.13
C ASN A 29 1.26 -6.57 -9.37
N THR A 30 1.49 -5.79 -8.32
CA THR A 30 1.37 -4.33 -8.39
C THR A 30 2.59 -3.61 -7.82
N GLU A 31 2.87 -2.43 -8.35
CA GLU A 31 3.60 -1.39 -7.65
C GLU A 31 2.60 -0.39 -7.04
N PHE A 32 2.67 -0.15 -5.73
CA PHE A 32 1.97 0.98 -5.11
C PHE A 32 2.85 2.23 -5.19
N ASN A 33 2.44 3.19 -6.00
CA ASN A 33 3.10 4.49 -6.12
C ASN A 33 2.38 5.53 -5.24
N ILE A 34 3.00 5.91 -4.13
CA ILE A 34 2.45 6.89 -3.19
C ILE A 34 2.69 8.31 -3.72
N THR A 35 1.61 9.09 -3.78
CA THR A 35 1.63 10.48 -4.28
C THR A 35 0.86 11.41 -3.35
N ASN A 36 1.23 12.69 -3.34
CA ASN A 36 0.56 13.74 -2.56
C ASN A 36 0.44 13.49 -1.04
N LEU A 37 1.32 12.66 -0.46
CA LEU A 37 1.42 12.50 0.98
C LEU A 37 2.36 13.59 1.55
N GLY A 38 1.79 14.62 2.16
CA GLY A 38 2.54 15.72 2.75
C GLY A 38 3.39 15.33 3.96
N THR A 39 4.36 16.17 4.30
CA THR A 39 5.19 16.01 5.51
C THR A 39 4.31 15.94 6.76
N GLY A 40 4.55 14.96 7.61
CA GLY A 40 3.79 14.73 8.84
C GLY A 40 2.47 13.99 8.64
N GLN A 41 2.14 13.58 7.42
CA GLN A 41 0.93 12.82 7.11
C GLN A 41 1.18 11.31 7.04
N SER A 42 0.11 10.55 7.23
CA SER A 42 0.06 9.11 7.03
C SER A 42 -1.03 8.72 6.04
N VAL A 43 -0.81 7.58 5.37
CA VAL A 43 -1.83 6.90 4.56
C VAL A 43 -1.94 5.45 5.00
N THR A 44 -3.16 4.93 4.99
CA THR A 44 -3.46 3.50 5.19
C THR A 44 -3.96 2.89 3.88
N ILE A 45 -3.41 1.75 3.51
CA ILE A 45 -3.82 0.96 2.34
C ILE A 45 -4.23 -0.42 2.85
N ILE A 46 -5.52 -0.74 2.69
CA ILE A 46 -6.08 -2.05 2.99
C ILE A 46 -6.10 -2.86 1.70
N ILE A 47 -5.44 -3.99 1.71
CA ILE A 47 -5.19 -4.82 0.54
C ILE A 47 -5.84 -6.16 0.78
N THR A 48 -6.64 -6.59 -0.18
CA THR A 48 -7.24 -7.93 -0.20
C THR A 48 -6.71 -8.66 -1.42
N GLN A 49 -6.28 -9.90 -1.27
CA GLN A 49 -5.98 -10.75 -2.42
C GLN A 49 -7.28 -11.09 -3.17
N ASP A 50 -7.19 -11.37 -4.47
CA ASP A 50 -8.26 -12.10 -5.15
C ASP A 50 -8.38 -13.54 -4.61
N ALA A 51 -9.41 -14.27 -5.05
CA ALA A 51 -9.66 -15.63 -4.60
C ALA A 51 -8.51 -16.62 -4.90
N GLY A 52 -7.64 -16.31 -5.88
CA GLY A 52 -6.49 -17.14 -6.26
C GLY A 52 -5.21 -16.82 -5.47
N GLY A 53 -5.04 -15.57 -5.05
CA GLY A 53 -4.15 -15.10 -4.01
C GLY A 53 -2.65 -15.28 -4.22
N THR A 54 -2.06 -14.84 -5.32
CA THR A 54 -0.58 -14.98 -5.51
C THR A 54 0.13 -13.66 -5.77
N ASN A 55 -0.59 -12.56 -5.57
CA ASN A 55 -0.15 -11.25 -5.99
C ASN A 55 0.84 -10.67 -4.98
N THR A 56 1.92 -10.13 -5.52
CA THR A 56 2.97 -9.45 -4.78
C THR A 56 2.87 -7.94 -4.97
N ALA A 57 3.51 -7.20 -4.07
CA ALA A 57 3.55 -5.74 -4.12
C ALA A 57 4.96 -5.19 -3.95
N SER A 58 5.26 -4.12 -4.67
CA SER A 58 6.38 -3.22 -4.40
C SER A 58 5.85 -1.83 -3.99
N TRP A 59 6.73 -1.03 -3.38
CA TRP A 59 6.33 0.23 -2.72
C TRP A 59 7.23 1.38 -3.14
N GLY A 60 6.66 2.33 -3.88
CA GLY A 60 7.35 3.47 -4.47
C GLY A 60 6.70 4.81 -4.15
N THR A 61 7.37 5.88 -4.58
CA THR A 61 6.88 7.27 -4.49
C THR A 61 7.24 8.02 -5.76
N SER A 62 6.45 9.02 -6.14
CA SER A 62 6.78 9.91 -7.27
C SER A 62 8.11 10.65 -7.02
N GLY A 63 9.19 10.20 -7.64
CA GLY A 63 10.52 10.83 -7.54
C GLY A 63 11.58 10.09 -6.71
N SER A 64 11.31 8.87 -6.25
CA SER A 64 12.27 7.98 -5.56
C SER A 64 12.82 8.46 -4.21
N THR A 65 12.24 7.94 -3.12
CA THR A 65 12.95 7.02 -2.22
C THR A 65 11.94 5.93 -1.86
N ALA A 66 12.26 4.66 -2.09
CA ALA A 66 11.35 3.56 -1.77
C ALA A 66 10.87 3.65 -0.32
N VAL A 67 9.62 3.26 -0.08
CA VAL A 67 9.07 3.22 1.28
C VAL A 67 9.95 2.29 2.13
N LYS A 68 10.48 2.82 3.24
CA LYS A 68 11.39 2.09 4.12
C LYS A 68 10.59 1.30 5.14
N PHE A 69 10.72 -0.01 5.10
CA PHE A 69 10.13 -0.92 6.08
C PHE A 69 11.21 -1.45 7.02
N ALA A 70 10.84 -1.67 8.28
CA ALA A 70 11.71 -2.34 9.23
C ALA A 70 12.02 -3.77 8.75
N GLY A 71 13.30 -4.14 8.68
CA GLY A 71 13.72 -5.46 8.18
C GLY A 71 13.73 -5.62 6.66
N GLY A 72 13.47 -4.55 5.90
CA GLY A 72 13.39 -4.58 4.44
C GLY A 72 11.96 -4.68 3.92
N THR A 73 11.79 -4.63 2.60
CA THR A 73 10.46 -4.62 1.97
C THR A 73 9.68 -5.89 2.29
N PRO A 74 8.49 -5.80 2.89
CA PRO A 74 7.70 -6.96 3.24
C PRO A 74 7.02 -7.56 2.00
N THR A 75 6.70 -8.85 2.08
CA THR A 75 5.77 -9.50 1.15
C THR A 75 4.34 -9.35 1.64
N LEU A 76 3.37 -9.43 0.72
CA LEU A 76 1.96 -9.60 1.07
C LEU A 76 1.67 -11.04 1.52
N SER A 77 0.52 -11.24 2.14
CA SER A 77 -0.10 -12.54 2.29
C SER A 77 -0.61 -13.00 0.93
N THR A 78 -0.46 -14.30 0.65
CA THR A 78 -0.75 -14.93 -0.65
C THR A 78 -1.72 -16.10 -0.47
N ALA A 79 -2.64 -15.99 0.47
CA ALA A 79 -3.81 -16.86 0.44
C ALA A 79 -4.93 -16.11 -0.29
N GLY A 80 -5.83 -16.85 -0.94
CA GLY A 80 -7.04 -16.26 -1.51
C GLY A 80 -7.79 -15.44 -0.46
N ASP A 81 -8.26 -14.27 -0.84
CA ASP A 81 -9.00 -13.34 0.02
C ASP A 81 -8.22 -12.85 1.26
N ALA A 82 -6.92 -13.12 1.37
CA ALA A 82 -6.10 -12.67 2.49
C ALA A 82 -6.05 -11.14 2.55
N ILE A 83 -6.19 -10.60 3.76
CA ILE A 83 -6.21 -9.16 4.00
C ILE A 83 -4.92 -8.74 4.71
N ASP A 84 -4.24 -7.73 4.15
CA ASP A 84 -3.13 -7.03 4.77
C ASP A 84 -3.44 -5.53 4.88
N ILE A 85 -2.85 -4.88 5.88
CA ILE A 85 -2.96 -3.43 6.08
C ILE A 85 -1.55 -2.85 6.07
N VAL A 86 -1.31 -1.88 5.19
CA VAL A 86 -0.06 -1.13 5.12
C VAL A 86 -0.30 0.31 5.50
N THR A 87 0.51 0.80 6.43
CA THR A 87 0.52 2.21 6.85
C THR A 87 1.85 2.83 6.49
N ILE A 88 1.82 4.03 5.91
CA ILE A 88 3.01 4.75 5.50
C ILE A 88 2.96 6.15 6.11
N PHE A 89 4.04 6.58 6.74
CA PHE A 89 4.20 7.93 7.30
C PHE A 89 5.30 8.70 6.58
N ASN A 90 5.03 9.94 6.18
CA ASN A 90 6.04 10.80 5.56
C ASN A 90 6.66 11.74 6.59
N THR A 91 7.96 11.59 6.86
CA THR A 91 8.70 12.47 7.79
C THR A 91 9.14 13.80 7.17
N GLY A 92 8.88 14.01 5.87
CA GLY A 92 9.46 15.08 5.05
C GLY A 92 10.84 14.73 4.47
N THR A 93 11.39 13.57 4.82
CA THR A 93 12.66 13.04 4.30
C THR A 93 12.53 11.57 3.91
N ASN A 94 11.80 10.79 4.71
CA ASN A 94 11.59 9.37 4.48
C ASN A 94 10.10 9.05 4.48
N TYR A 95 9.75 8.04 3.70
CA TYR A 95 8.49 7.32 3.83
C TYR A 95 8.75 6.08 4.67
N LEU A 96 8.12 5.99 5.83
CA LEU A 96 8.29 4.88 6.77
C LEU A 96 7.05 3.99 6.71
N GLY A 97 7.24 2.74 6.28
CA GLY A 97 6.18 1.77 6.10
C GLY A 97 6.13 0.76 7.25
N ASN A 98 4.91 0.36 7.61
CA ASN A 98 4.61 -0.81 8.43
C ASN A 98 3.55 -1.65 7.72
N ILE A 99 3.57 -2.95 7.97
CA ILE A 99 2.54 -3.88 7.50
C ILE A 99 2.05 -4.72 8.67
N ALA A 100 0.73 -4.89 8.76
CA ALA A 100 0.09 -5.93 9.53
C ALA A 100 -0.57 -6.90 8.53
N LYS A 101 -0.35 -8.20 8.72
CA LYS A 101 -0.65 -9.21 7.71
C LYS A 101 -1.69 -10.22 8.18
N ALA A 102 -2.33 -10.86 7.21
CA ALA A 102 -3.14 -12.07 7.40
C ALA A 102 -4.27 -11.88 8.42
N TYR A 103 -5.04 -10.81 8.25
CA TYR A 103 -6.29 -10.64 8.99
C TYR A 103 -7.31 -11.71 8.57
N ALA A 104 -8.08 -12.21 9.54
CA ALA A 104 -9.13 -13.22 9.39
C ALA A 104 -10.52 -12.61 9.24
#